data_AF-A0A6P7LN24-F1
#
_entry.id   AF-A0A6P7LN24-F1
#
_cell.length_a   1.000
_cell.length_b   1.000
_cell.length_c   1.000
_cell.angle_alpha   90.00
_cell.angle_beta   90.00
_cell.angle_gamma   90.00
#
_symmetry.space_group_name_H-M   'P 1'
#
loop_
_entity.id
_entity.type
_entity.pdbx_description
1 polymer ?
#
loop_
_entity_poly.entity_id
_entity_poly.type
_entity_poly.pdbx_seq_one_letter_code
_entity_poly.pdbx_strand_id
1 'polypeptide(L)'
;MDHRPLFRVQPSSTELTLRPSPEALTVAQAYHGSEAWKVKVPQKVKEEAQARTLQGGGDPHCSQLLLSQYEIQFGQYRGQTFKWLLSHDVGYAVSLLASHQKERESGDTSSSPLMANKDALTSYSKLFPEVMSAVEGRRATEGSKSVRSQDKKLVEFGPHGAMTYASMYEATGKEVETYVQWLRKKKCIPGSNLHALKTYILGRDQEKNQHPSQQPQCPPSDKVPSSASTPVPVDDLDLSSSGDSGVAVRPRTRAAAAAEGCPKPSRPISGSELLPHSWRQTLPEEQQDWVGRALFTRNARGQRVLTTDLRLWWYPPGARPLYTQTPASSHAFFQRPFFLWMPYRMWACRLVCPSCDTKLTGAGLYKTVRRVLDRDGWYFMGTEYLECRSCGKKMAAWVPDIINQLDPGHRNQFPAVLTYKLSCHKSVISQMRQRTLGNSATRLRKQLMEDHTETWMSCTATYLGVLKKLGVAGAAVKPVTVPPLHPVPTVGWLLSVFVRDALSRLEATKARVTSIFGNILKMESTKKMTSKLAGKAAGTAAWVTNVGNEYGQVLMSVLTAAEGDGLLPMAAGLMRRYREAQVAPPAVLYVGRDCCSLTGRTGTSAMFSEWDQLVVRLDVWHLCQRCHH
;
A
#
# COMPACT_ATOMS: atom_id res chain seq x y z
N MET A 1 -28.20 -27.92 -35.79
CA MET A 1 -26.83 -27.68 -35.24
C MET A 1 -26.74 -28.20 -33.80
N ASP A 2 -25.59 -28.71 -33.35
CA ASP A 2 -25.35 -29.12 -31.95
C ASP A 2 -24.55 -28.06 -31.15
N HIS A 3 -24.87 -27.91 -29.86
CA HIS A 3 -24.25 -26.96 -28.93
C HIS A 3 -23.13 -27.56 -28.06
N ARG A 4 -23.00 -28.89 -27.94
CA ARG A 4 -22.01 -29.55 -27.07
C ARG A 4 -20.60 -29.47 -27.69
N PRO A 5 -19.54 -29.12 -26.94
CA PRO A 5 -18.17 -29.23 -27.43
C PRO A 5 -17.77 -30.68 -27.70
N LEU A 6 -16.96 -30.89 -28.74
CA LEU A 6 -16.20 -32.13 -28.90
C LEU A 6 -15.07 -32.12 -27.87
N PHE A 7 -15.32 -32.68 -26.69
CA PHE A 7 -14.32 -32.77 -25.64
C PHE A 7 -13.24 -33.81 -25.96
N ARG A 8 -11.98 -33.47 -25.71
CA ARG A 8 -10.85 -34.41 -25.81
C ARG A 8 -10.60 -35.01 -24.43
N VAL A 9 -10.80 -36.32 -24.28
CA VAL A 9 -10.51 -37.08 -23.04
C VAL A 9 -9.14 -37.78 -23.13
N GLN A 10 -8.60 -38.23 -22.00
CA GLN A 10 -7.33 -38.96 -21.98
C GLN A 10 -7.52 -40.42 -22.46
N PRO A 11 -6.55 -41.05 -23.16
CA PRO A 11 -6.73 -42.42 -23.68
C PRO A 11 -7.02 -43.51 -22.64
N SER A 12 -6.71 -43.25 -21.36
CA SER A 12 -6.86 -44.18 -20.23
C SER A 12 -7.82 -43.68 -19.14
N SER A 13 -8.55 -42.58 -19.36
CA SER A 13 -9.45 -41.98 -18.36
C SER A 13 -10.55 -41.14 -19.00
N THR A 14 -11.73 -41.10 -18.38
CA THR A 14 -12.83 -40.19 -18.78
C THR A 14 -12.55 -38.72 -18.47
N GLU A 15 -11.39 -38.40 -17.88
CA GLU A 15 -10.95 -37.03 -17.61
C GLU A 15 -10.66 -36.20 -18.88
N LEU A 16 -11.01 -34.91 -18.81
CA LEU A 16 -10.73 -33.93 -19.86
C LEU A 16 -9.23 -33.65 -20.02
N THR A 17 -8.75 -33.64 -21.26
CA THR A 17 -7.39 -33.26 -21.62
C THR A 17 -7.23 -31.74 -21.51
N LEU A 18 -6.56 -31.28 -20.44
CA LEU A 18 -6.28 -29.86 -20.18
C LEU A 18 -5.11 -29.27 -21.00
N ARG A 19 -4.57 -30.00 -21.99
CA ARG A 19 -3.53 -29.50 -22.90
C ARG A 19 -4.16 -28.96 -24.20
N PRO A 20 -3.67 -27.86 -24.79
CA PRO A 20 -4.15 -27.36 -26.08
C PRO A 20 -4.02 -28.41 -27.19
N SER A 21 -4.86 -28.33 -28.22
CA SER A 21 -4.67 -29.06 -29.48
C SER A 21 -3.54 -28.43 -30.32
N PRO A 22 -3.01 -29.13 -31.34
CA PRO A 22 -2.11 -28.52 -32.32
C PRO A 22 -2.72 -27.28 -32.98
N GLU A 23 -4.01 -27.33 -33.33
CA GLU A 23 -4.77 -26.19 -33.88
C GLU A 23 -4.82 -25.01 -32.90
N ALA A 24 -5.04 -25.25 -31.60
CA ALA A 24 -5.00 -24.20 -30.60
C ALA A 24 -3.60 -23.59 -30.45
N LEU A 25 -2.54 -24.39 -30.57
CA LEU A 25 -1.17 -23.86 -30.61
C LEU A 25 -0.95 -22.98 -31.86
N THR A 26 -1.41 -23.40 -33.04
CA THR A 26 -1.33 -22.59 -34.27
C THR A 26 -2.09 -21.26 -34.14
N VAL A 27 -3.33 -21.28 -33.64
CA VAL A 27 -4.13 -20.06 -33.42
C VAL A 27 -3.47 -19.13 -32.38
N ALA A 28 -2.91 -19.69 -31.29
CA ALA A 28 -2.19 -18.90 -30.29
C ALA A 28 -0.85 -18.33 -30.81
N GLN A 29 -0.19 -19.01 -31.75
CA GLN A 29 1.04 -18.53 -32.40
C GLN A 29 0.75 -17.44 -33.46
N ALA A 30 -0.35 -17.57 -34.20
CA ALA A 30 -0.80 -16.57 -35.17
C ALA A 30 -1.17 -15.21 -34.54
N TYR A 31 -1.36 -15.15 -33.22
CA TYR A 31 -1.67 -13.93 -32.45
C TYR A 31 -0.48 -12.92 -32.37
N HIS A 32 0.64 -13.17 -33.06
CA HIS A 32 1.81 -12.29 -33.12
C HIS A 32 1.72 -11.13 -34.15
N GLY A 33 0.66 -10.30 -34.04
CA GLY A 33 0.63 -8.96 -34.63
C GLY A 33 -0.52 -8.68 -35.61
N SER A 34 -0.55 -7.43 -36.09
CA SER A 34 -1.47 -6.92 -37.11
C SER A 34 -2.99 -7.03 -36.84
N GLU A 35 -3.50 -6.30 -35.84
CA GLU A 35 -4.61 -5.32 -36.03
C GLU A 35 -5.14 -4.72 -34.70
N ALA A 36 -5.83 -3.59 -34.80
CA ALA A 36 -6.43 -2.89 -33.65
C ALA A 36 -7.80 -3.48 -33.24
N TRP A 37 -7.78 -4.70 -32.66
CA TRP A 37 -9.00 -5.45 -32.32
C TRP A 37 -9.97 -4.69 -31.39
N LYS A 38 -11.07 -4.17 -31.95
CA LYS A 38 -12.11 -3.43 -31.25
C LYS A 38 -13.11 -4.38 -30.60
N VAL A 39 -13.05 -4.51 -29.27
CA VAL A 39 -13.99 -5.30 -28.45
C VAL A 39 -15.44 -4.98 -28.81
N LYS A 40 -16.20 -6.00 -29.20
CA LYS A 40 -17.61 -5.89 -29.56
C LYS A 40 -18.47 -5.71 -28.29
N VAL A 41 -19.53 -4.91 -28.39
CA VAL A 41 -20.52 -4.78 -27.30
C VAL A 41 -21.37 -6.06 -27.20
N PRO A 42 -21.91 -6.42 -26.02
CA PRO A 42 -22.58 -7.71 -25.82
C PRO A 42 -23.74 -7.97 -26.78
N GLN A 43 -24.48 -6.92 -27.14
CA GLN A 43 -25.56 -6.97 -28.12
C GLN A 43 -25.05 -7.40 -29.52
N LYS A 44 -23.95 -6.83 -30.00
CA LYS A 44 -23.34 -7.21 -31.29
C LYS A 44 -22.80 -8.64 -31.27
N VAL A 45 -22.19 -9.09 -30.17
CA VAL A 45 -21.75 -10.49 -30.02
C VAL A 45 -22.94 -11.45 -30.09
N LYS A 46 -24.09 -11.07 -29.50
CA LYS A 46 -25.33 -11.83 -29.58
C LYS A 46 -25.90 -11.87 -31.01
N GLU A 47 -25.97 -10.73 -31.69
CA GLU A 47 -26.47 -10.62 -33.07
C GLU A 47 -25.65 -11.49 -34.04
N GLU A 48 -24.32 -11.41 -33.98
CA GLU A 48 -23.42 -12.25 -34.78
C GLU A 48 -23.55 -13.74 -34.43
N ALA A 49 -23.79 -14.08 -33.17
CA ALA A 49 -24.04 -15.46 -32.75
C ALA A 49 -25.41 -15.99 -33.22
N GLN A 50 -26.45 -15.14 -33.25
CA GLN A 50 -27.75 -15.49 -33.84
C GLN A 50 -27.63 -15.71 -35.35
N ALA A 51 -26.88 -14.86 -36.06
CA ALA A 51 -26.59 -15.04 -37.48
C ALA A 51 -25.84 -16.35 -37.77
N ARG A 52 -24.77 -16.66 -37.01
CA ARG A 52 -24.04 -17.95 -37.10
C ARG A 52 -24.95 -19.15 -36.81
N THR A 53 -25.83 -19.03 -35.81
CA THR A 53 -26.79 -20.10 -35.44
C THR A 53 -27.79 -20.37 -36.56
N LEU A 54 -28.38 -19.32 -37.15
CA LEU A 54 -29.29 -19.41 -38.29
C LEU A 54 -28.61 -20.02 -39.53
N GLN A 55 -27.42 -19.54 -39.87
CA GLN A 55 -26.66 -19.98 -41.06
C GLN A 55 -26.37 -21.48 -41.05
N GLY A 56 -26.13 -22.07 -39.87
CA GLY A 56 -25.89 -23.51 -39.71
C GLY A 56 -27.12 -24.35 -39.34
N GLY A 57 -28.34 -23.88 -39.63
CA GLY A 57 -29.57 -24.64 -39.37
C GLY A 57 -29.80 -24.93 -37.88
N GLY A 58 -29.68 -23.89 -37.06
CA GLY A 58 -29.97 -23.91 -35.63
C GLY A 58 -31.08 -22.93 -35.25
N ASP A 59 -31.83 -23.23 -34.19
CA ASP A 59 -32.78 -22.28 -33.61
C ASP A 59 -32.03 -21.16 -32.85
N PRO A 60 -32.21 -19.87 -33.22
CA PRO A 60 -31.58 -18.75 -32.53
C PRO A 60 -32.22 -18.40 -31.17
N HIS A 61 -33.32 -19.04 -30.77
CA HIS A 61 -33.95 -18.87 -29.45
C HIS A 61 -33.38 -19.83 -28.41
N CYS A 62 -32.84 -20.99 -28.83
CA CYS A 62 -32.13 -21.94 -28.00
C CYS A 62 -30.89 -21.30 -27.37
N SER A 63 -31.00 -20.91 -26.12
CA SER A 63 -29.96 -20.17 -25.38
C SER A 63 -28.62 -20.92 -25.28
N GLN A 64 -28.67 -22.25 -25.17
CA GLN A 64 -27.49 -23.12 -25.13
C GLN A 64 -26.72 -23.10 -26.46
N LEU A 65 -27.45 -23.20 -27.57
CA LEU A 65 -26.90 -23.18 -28.93
C LEU A 65 -26.36 -21.78 -29.28
N LEU A 66 -27.13 -20.74 -28.94
CA LEU A 66 -26.72 -19.35 -29.11
C LEU A 66 -25.42 -19.04 -28.34
N LEU A 67 -25.32 -19.45 -27.07
CA LEU A 67 -24.10 -19.31 -26.28
C LEU A 67 -22.91 -20.08 -26.87
N SER A 68 -23.13 -21.23 -27.50
CA SER A 68 -22.06 -21.99 -28.17
C SER A 68 -21.40 -21.20 -29.32
N GLN A 69 -22.16 -20.30 -29.95
CA GLN A 69 -21.75 -19.44 -31.08
C GLN A 69 -21.31 -18.02 -30.67
N TYR A 70 -21.21 -17.73 -29.37
CA TYR A 70 -20.64 -16.47 -28.89
C TYR A 70 -19.14 -16.40 -29.17
N GLU A 71 -18.71 -15.23 -29.64
CA GLU A 71 -17.33 -14.96 -30.02
C GLU A 71 -16.50 -14.47 -28.82
N ILE A 72 -15.30 -15.01 -28.67
CA ILE A 72 -14.36 -14.67 -27.60
C ILE A 72 -13.77 -13.29 -27.87
N GLN A 73 -13.95 -12.36 -26.92
CA GLN A 73 -13.48 -10.98 -27.03
C GLN A 73 -12.16 -10.72 -26.28
N PHE A 74 -11.56 -11.74 -25.66
CA PHE A 74 -10.37 -11.64 -24.79
C PHE A 74 -9.33 -12.74 -25.03
N GLY A 75 -8.17 -12.62 -24.39
CA GLY A 75 -7.16 -13.67 -24.40
C GLY A 75 -6.44 -13.85 -25.74
N GLN A 76 -5.95 -15.07 -25.98
CA GLN A 76 -5.20 -15.49 -27.17
C GLN A 76 -6.06 -16.19 -28.25
N TYR A 77 -7.34 -16.45 -27.96
CA TYR A 77 -8.29 -17.15 -28.83
C TYR A 77 -9.43 -16.24 -29.28
N ARG A 78 -9.12 -14.96 -29.57
CA ARG A 78 -10.13 -13.97 -30.01
C ARG A 78 -10.66 -14.34 -31.39
N GLY A 79 -11.92 -13.99 -31.66
CA GLY A 79 -12.59 -14.35 -32.92
C GLY A 79 -13.11 -15.79 -32.96
N GLN A 80 -12.55 -16.71 -32.17
CA GLN A 80 -13.05 -18.08 -32.03
C GLN A 80 -14.31 -18.13 -31.16
N THR A 81 -15.11 -19.19 -31.29
CA THR A 81 -16.35 -19.37 -30.51
C THR A 81 -16.12 -20.04 -29.16
N PHE A 82 -17.06 -19.91 -28.23
CA PHE A 82 -17.03 -20.63 -26.96
C PHE A 82 -17.03 -22.16 -27.16
N LYS A 83 -17.77 -22.69 -28.15
CA LYS A 83 -17.70 -24.11 -28.52
C LYS A 83 -16.30 -24.52 -28.99
N TRP A 84 -15.68 -23.72 -29.84
CA TRP A 84 -14.31 -23.99 -30.31
C TRP A 84 -13.30 -24.04 -29.16
N LEU A 85 -13.36 -23.08 -28.22
CA LEU A 85 -12.44 -23.06 -27.08
C LEU A 85 -12.59 -24.31 -26.19
N LEU A 86 -13.82 -24.73 -25.87
CA LEU A 86 -14.04 -25.92 -25.04
C LEU A 86 -13.70 -27.26 -25.75
N SER A 87 -13.50 -27.26 -27.07
CA SER A 87 -12.92 -28.40 -27.79
C SER A 87 -11.38 -28.36 -27.86
N HIS A 88 -10.81 -27.17 -28.10
CA HIS A 88 -9.41 -27.05 -28.49
C HIS A 88 -8.47 -26.63 -27.35
N ASP A 89 -8.93 -25.96 -26.30
CA ASP A 89 -8.13 -25.69 -25.09
C ASP A 89 -8.99 -25.55 -23.82
N VAL A 90 -9.41 -26.69 -23.27
CA VAL A 90 -10.10 -26.76 -21.97
C VAL A 90 -9.24 -26.21 -20.84
N GLY A 91 -7.91 -26.40 -20.86
CA GLY A 91 -7.01 -25.94 -19.79
C GLY A 91 -6.99 -24.42 -19.67
N TYR A 92 -6.96 -23.71 -20.79
CA TYR A 92 -7.07 -22.25 -20.83
C TYR A 92 -8.45 -21.76 -20.40
N ALA A 93 -9.53 -22.40 -20.87
CA ALA A 93 -10.90 -22.09 -20.43
C ALA A 93 -11.05 -22.23 -18.91
N VAL A 94 -10.62 -23.37 -18.36
CA VAL A 94 -10.63 -23.67 -16.92
C VAL A 94 -9.79 -22.66 -16.12
N SER A 95 -8.64 -22.22 -16.66
CA SER A 95 -7.81 -21.16 -16.07
C SER A 95 -8.57 -19.84 -15.94
N LEU A 96 -9.24 -19.41 -17.02
CA LEU A 96 -9.99 -18.15 -17.06
C LEU A 96 -11.25 -18.18 -16.19
N LEU A 97 -11.96 -19.31 -16.18
CA LEU A 97 -13.18 -19.49 -15.39
C LEU A 97 -12.89 -19.46 -13.89
N ALA A 98 -11.81 -20.11 -13.42
CA ALA A 98 -11.39 -20.08 -12.03
C ALA A 98 -11.05 -18.65 -11.56
N SER A 99 -10.30 -17.88 -12.37
CA SER A 99 -10.01 -16.47 -12.08
C SER A 99 -11.27 -15.60 -12.10
N HIS A 100 -12.12 -15.75 -13.11
CA HIS A 100 -13.33 -14.93 -13.27
C HIS A 100 -14.37 -15.15 -12.17
N GLN A 101 -14.62 -16.40 -11.77
CA GLN A 101 -15.52 -16.68 -10.66
C GLN A 101 -14.99 -16.07 -9.36
N LYS A 102 -13.68 -16.14 -9.12
CA LYS A 102 -13.00 -15.53 -7.97
C LYS A 102 -13.03 -14.00 -8.00
N GLU A 103 -12.92 -13.38 -9.18
CA GLU A 103 -13.13 -11.94 -9.39
C GLU A 103 -14.57 -11.55 -9.00
N ARG A 104 -15.59 -12.29 -9.47
CA ARG A 104 -17.00 -12.07 -9.11
C ARG A 104 -17.28 -12.30 -7.62
N GLU A 105 -16.79 -13.40 -7.04
CA GLU A 105 -16.91 -13.73 -5.61
C GLU A 105 -16.21 -12.70 -4.69
N SER A 106 -15.19 -12.01 -5.19
CA SER A 106 -14.54 -10.91 -4.46
C SER A 106 -15.35 -9.60 -4.41
N GLY A 107 -16.48 -9.55 -5.11
CA GLY A 107 -17.41 -8.41 -5.13
C GLY A 107 -17.28 -7.49 -6.34
N ASP A 108 -16.59 -7.88 -7.41
CA ASP A 108 -16.55 -7.09 -8.64
C ASP A 108 -17.89 -7.15 -9.40
N THR A 109 -18.62 -6.03 -9.41
CA THR A 109 -19.89 -5.84 -10.13
C THR A 109 -19.73 -5.19 -11.50
N SER A 110 -18.51 -5.11 -12.06
CA SER A 110 -18.22 -4.51 -13.37
C SER A 110 -19.06 -5.12 -14.50
N SER A 111 -19.73 -4.27 -15.26
CA SER A 111 -20.61 -4.61 -16.39
C SER A 111 -19.97 -4.36 -17.77
N SER A 112 -18.64 -4.24 -17.83
CA SER A 112 -17.93 -3.96 -19.09
C SER A 112 -18.15 -5.07 -20.15
N PRO A 113 -18.06 -4.77 -21.47
CA PRO A 113 -18.28 -5.76 -22.53
C PRO A 113 -17.43 -7.03 -22.41
N LEU A 114 -16.17 -6.90 -21.98
CA LEU A 114 -15.29 -8.03 -21.71
C LEU A 114 -15.80 -8.90 -20.55
N MET A 115 -16.29 -8.26 -19.49
CA MET A 115 -16.80 -8.98 -18.31
C MET A 115 -18.10 -9.70 -18.64
N ALA A 116 -19.01 -9.07 -19.38
CA ALA A 116 -20.23 -9.71 -19.88
C ALA A 116 -19.91 -10.90 -20.83
N ASN A 117 -18.84 -10.82 -21.63
CA ASN A 117 -18.38 -11.94 -22.44
C ASN A 117 -17.79 -13.08 -21.59
N LYS A 118 -17.06 -12.78 -20.50
CA LYS A 118 -16.61 -13.79 -19.51
C LYS A 118 -17.80 -14.42 -18.74
N ASP A 119 -18.81 -13.63 -18.37
CA ASP A 119 -20.02 -14.12 -17.71
C ASP A 119 -20.82 -15.03 -18.64
N ALA A 120 -20.91 -14.70 -19.93
CA ALA A 120 -21.53 -15.55 -20.94
C ALA A 120 -20.76 -16.87 -21.14
N LEU A 121 -19.42 -16.84 -21.19
CA LEU A 121 -18.59 -18.05 -21.22
C LEU A 121 -18.82 -18.90 -19.95
N THR A 122 -18.94 -18.26 -18.79
CA THR A 122 -19.24 -18.94 -17.51
C THR A 122 -20.62 -19.59 -17.52
N SER A 123 -21.63 -18.92 -18.09
CA SER A 123 -22.97 -19.48 -18.27
C SER A 123 -23.00 -20.65 -19.26
N TYR A 124 -22.18 -20.61 -20.31
CA TYR A 124 -22.01 -21.72 -21.25
C TYR A 124 -21.30 -22.92 -20.63
N SER A 125 -20.17 -22.71 -19.94
CA SER A 125 -19.40 -23.79 -19.30
C SER A 125 -20.17 -24.49 -18.18
N LYS A 126 -21.12 -23.81 -17.52
CA LYS A 126 -22.06 -24.41 -16.55
C LYS A 126 -22.96 -25.50 -17.13
N LEU A 127 -23.11 -25.59 -18.45
CA LEU A 127 -23.86 -26.67 -19.11
C LEU A 127 -23.11 -28.02 -19.07
N PHE A 128 -21.81 -28.03 -18.72
CA PHE A 128 -20.94 -29.21 -18.82
C PHE A 128 -20.31 -29.54 -17.45
N PRO A 129 -20.88 -30.50 -16.69
CA PRO A 129 -20.36 -30.88 -15.37
C PRO A 129 -18.89 -31.27 -15.37
N GLU A 130 -18.42 -31.90 -16.45
CA GLU A 130 -17.01 -32.28 -16.67
C GLU A 130 -16.07 -31.04 -16.60
N VAL A 131 -16.47 -29.93 -17.26
CA VAL A 131 -15.70 -28.67 -17.27
C VAL A 131 -15.80 -27.97 -15.91
N MET A 132 -16.98 -27.97 -15.29
CA MET A 132 -17.16 -27.39 -13.95
C MET A 132 -16.39 -28.15 -12.86
N SER A 133 -16.28 -29.48 -12.97
CA SER A 133 -15.44 -30.32 -12.12
C SER A 133 -13.96 -29.97 -12.29
N ALA A 134 -13.49 -29.78 -13.53
CA ALA A 134 -12.13 -29.29 -13.78
C ALA A 134 -11.89 -27.86 -13.24
N VAL A 135 -12.90 -26.97 -13.26
CA VAL A 135 -12.83 -25.64 -12.63
C VAL A 135 -12.77 -25.75 -11.10
N GLU A 136 -13.57 -26.58 -10.45
CA GLU A 136 -13.53 -26.72 -8.99
C GLU A 136 -12.27 -27.46 -8.52
N GLY A 137 -11.85 -28.53 -9.21
CA GLY A 137 -10.55 -29.17 -9.01
C GLY A 137 -9.39 -28.19 -9.18
N ARG A 138 -9.50 -27.23 -10.11
CA ARG A 138 -8.55 -26.13 -10.22
C ARG A 138 -8.65 -25.11 -9.08
N ARG A 139 -9.85 -24.72 -8.65
CA ARG A 139 -10.04 -23.81 -7.50
C ARG A 139 -9.46 -24.41 -6.22
N ALA A 140 -9.63 -25.72 -6.02
CA ALA A 140 -9.02 -26.49 -4.95
C ALA A 140 -7.49 -26.57 -5.08
N THR A 141 -6.94 -26.85 -6.27
CA THR A 141 -5.48 -26.94 -6.50
C THR A 141 -4.77 -25.58 -6.63
N GLU A 142 -5.47 -24.49 -6.88
CA GLU A 142 -4.95 -23.12 -6.67
C GLU A 142 -4.90 -22.75 -5.17
N GLY A 143 -5.60 -23.49 -4.32
CA GLY A 143 -5.31 -23.60 -2.88
C GLY A 143 -4.17 -24.59 -2.59
N SER A 144 -4.11 -25.71 -3.30
CA SER A 144 -3.09 -26.77 -3.17
C SER A 144 -1.94 -26.66 -4.19
N LYS A 145 -1.28 -25.50 -4.21
CA LYS A 145 0.19 -25.57 -4.30
C LYS A 145 0.64 -26.22 -2.99
N SER A 146 1.43 -27.30 -3.06
CA SER A 146 2.03 -27.91 -1.85
C SER A 146 2.50 -26.81 -0.92
N VAL A 147 2.13 -26.88 0.36
CA VAL A 147 2.32 -25.76 1.29
C VAL A 147 3.80 -25.39 1.38
N ARG A 148 4.66 -26.40 1.25
CA ARG A 148 6.12 -26.34 1.14
C ARG A 148 6.67 -25.52 -0.04
N SER A 149 5.90 -25.32 -1.11
CA SER A 149 6.26 -24.38 -2.18
C SER A 149 6.41 -22.93 -1.70
N GLN A 150 5.88 -22.61 -0.50
CA GLN A 150 6.02 -21.32 0.15
C GLN A 150 7.07 -21.33 1.27
N ASP A 151 7.79 -22.43 1.53
CA ASP A 151 8.79 -22.56 2.62
C ASP A 151 9.90 -21.50 2.54
N LYS A 152 10.26 -21.08 1.32
CA LYS A 152 11.27 -20.04 1.02
C LYS A 152 10.70 -18.61 1.01
N LYS A 153 9.38 -18.44 1.19
CA LYS A 153 8.74 -17.12 1.21
C LYS A 153 9.00 -16.45 2.55
N LEU A 154 9.36 -15.16 2.53
CA LEU A 154 9.56 -14.38 3.74
C LEU A 154 8.24 -13.95 4.37
N VAL A 155 8.25 -13.76 5.69
CA VAL A 155 7.11 -13.23 6.44
C VAL A 155 6.77 -11.80 6.00
N GLU A 156 7.75 -10.95 5.70
CA GLU A 156 7.62 -9.57 5.17
C GLU A 156 6.89 -8.54 6.06
N PHE A 157 6.35 -8.92 7.22
CA PHE A 157 5.67 -8.02 8.16
C PHE A 157 5.90 -8.42 9.63
N GLY A 158 5.67 -7.49 10.55
CA GLY A 158 5.85 -7.74 12.00
C GLY A 158 7.31 -7.92 12.41
N PRO A 159 7.58 -8.32 13.67
CA PRO A 159 8.94 -8.47 14.19
C PRO A 159 9.72 -9.58 13.48
N HIS A 160 9.03 -10.67 13.12
CA HIS A 160 9.61 -11.83 12.44
C HIS A 160 9.70 -11.66 10.91
N GLY A 161 9.59 -10.45 10.36
CA GLY A 161 9.47 -10.21 8.91
C GLY A 161 10.63 -10.74 8.05
N ALA A 162 11.80 -10.99 8.65
CA ALA A 162 12.97 -11.59 8.01
C ALA A 162 13.05 -13.13 8.11
N MET A 163 12.14 -13.78 8.85
CA MET A 163 12.02 -15.25 8.86
C MET A 163 11.33 -15.73 7.59
N THR A 164 11.58 -16.98 7.19
CA THR A 164 10.77 -17.63 6.17
C THR A 164 9.53 -18.26 6.79
N TYR A 165 8.54 -18.59 5.96
CA TYR A 165 7.33 -19.28 6.40
C TYR A 165 7.68 -20.62 7.09
N ALA A 166 8.64 -21.38 6.56
CA ALA A 166 9.14 -22.62 7.19
C ALA A 166 9.87 -22.36 8.51
N SER A 167 10.84 -21.45 8.54
CA SER A 167 11.60 -21.22 9.79
C SER A 167 10.76 -20.59 10.90
N MET A 168 9.65 -19.91 10.58
CA MET A 168 8.64 -19.53 11.57
C MET A 168 7.83 -20.73 12.10
N TYR A 169 7.44 -21.67 11.24
CA TYR A 169 6.64 -22.84 11.64
C TYR A 169 7.45 -23.88 12.44
N GLU A 170 8.75 -24.00 12.14
CA GLU A 170 9.66 -24.98 12.73
C GLU A 170 10.45 -24.43 13.93
N ALA A 171 10.33 -23.14 14.26
CA ALA A 171 11.02 -22.53 15.38
C ALA A 171 10.50 -22.99 16.75
N THR A 172 11.37 -23.61 17.54
CA THR A 172 11.20 -23.96 18.97
C THR A 172 11.39 -22.76 19.91
N GLY A 173 11.47 -21.54 19.37
CA GLY A 173 11.64 -20.32 20.15
C GLY A 173 10.31 -19.86 20.75
N LYS A 174 10.19 -19.85 22.08
CA LYS A 174 8.97 -19.56 22.86
C LYS A 174 8.19 -18.31 22.41
N GLU A 175 8.87 -17.27 21.93
CA GLU A 175 8.25 -16.07 21.35
C GLU A 175 7.55 -16.37 20.01
N VAL A 176 8.26 -17.05 19.10
CA VAL A 176 7.75 -17.42 17.77
C VAL A 176 6.62 -18.45 17.89
N GLU A 177 6.75 -19.44 18.77
CA GLU A 177 5.68 -20.39 19.07
C GLU A 177 4.40 -19.68 19.55
N THR A 178 4.54 -18.71 20.46
CA THR A 178 3.42 -17.90 20.96
C THR A 178 2.78 -17.09 19.83
N TYR A 179 3.58 -16.53 18.93
CA TYR A 179 3.11 -15.80 17.75
C TYR A 179 2.36 -16.72 16.76
N VAL A 180 2.87 -17.92 16.49
CA VAL A 180 2.24 -18.93 15.63
C VAL A 180 0.92 -19.43 16.24
N GLN A 181 0.87 -19.69 17.55
CA GLN A 181 -0.37 -20.03 18.25
C GLN A 181 -1.42 -18.90 18.17
N TRP A 182 -0.99 -17.64 18.25
CA TRP A 182 -1.86 -16.48 18.05
C TRP A 182 -2.37 -16.37 16.61
N LEU A 183 -1.51 -16.59 15.60
CA LEU A 183 -1.88 -16.58 14.18
C LEU A 183 -2.97 -17.61 13.86
N ARG A 184 -2.85 -18.85 14.38
CA ARG A 184 -3.88 -19.90 14.27
C ARG A 184 -5.26 -19.39 14.69
N LYS A 185 -5.35 -18.61 15.77
CA LYS A 185 -6.61 -18.09 16.33
C LYS A 185 -7.06 -16.73 15.76
N LYS A 186 -6.19 -15.97 15.09
CA LYS A 186 -6.48 -14.60 14.61
C LYS A 186 -7.44 -14.55 13.42
N LYS A 187 -8.43 -13.64 13.41
CA LYS A 187 -9.20 -13.29 12.21
C LYS A 187 -8.36 -12.34 11.32
N CYS A 188 -8.21 -12.69 10.04
CA CYS A 188 -7.37 -11.98 9.06
C CYS A 188 -8.19 -11.57 7.84
N ILE A 189 -7.78 -10.51 7.14
CA ILE A 189 -8.44 -10.05 5.90
C ILE A 189 -7.97 -10.94 4.73
N PRO A 190 -8.88 -11.53 3.93
CA PRO A 190 -8.50 -12.30 2.74
C PRO A 190 -7.55 -11.55 1.81
N GLY A 191 -6.63 -12.27 1.16
CA GLY A 191 -5.62 -11.68 0.27
C GLY A 191 -4.48 -10.90 0.94
N SER A 192 -4.52 -10.63 2.25
CA SER A 192 -3.41 -9.97 2.97
C SER A 192 -2.22 -10.92 3.23
N ASN A 193 -0.99 -10.39 3.34
CA ASN A 193 0.19 -11.21 3.70
C ASN A 193 0.00 -11.95 5.04
N LEU A 194 -0.69 -11.35 6.01
CA LEU A 194 -1.04 -11.99 7.29
C LEU A 194 -2.00 -13.17 7.12
N HIS A 195 -2.93 -13.08 6.17
CA HIS A 195 -3.80 -14.19 5.80
C HIS A 195 -3.03 -15.27 5.05
N ALA A 196 -2.13 -14.91 4.12
CA ALA A 196 -1.28 -15.87 3.40
C ALA A 196 -0.39 -16.69 4.36
N LEU A 197 0.26 -16.05 5.33
CA LEU A 197 1.04 -16.73 6.37
C LEU A 197 0.14 -17.64 7.25
N LYS A 198 -1.04 -17.16 7.65
CA LYS A 198 -1.99 -17.97 8.42
C LYS A 198 -2.42 -19.21 7.64
N THR A 199 -2.73 -19.07 6.35
CA THR A 199 -3.12 -20.21 5.49
C THR A 199 -1.97 -21.19 5.32
N TYR A 200 -0.72 -20.73 5.21
CA TYR A 200 0.46 -21.60 5.26
C TYR A 200 0.56 -22.38 6.57
N ILE A 201 0.45 -21.72 7.73
CA ILE A 201 0.55 -22.37 9.05
C ILE A 201 -0.54 -23.44 9.21
N LEU A 202 -1.79 -23.11 8.85
CA LEU A 202 -2.90 -24.06 8.93
C LEU A 202 -2.76 -25.22 7.93
N GLY A 203 -2.21 -24.98 6.74
CA GLY A 203 -1.88 -26.03 5.78
C GLY A 203 -0.79 -26.98 6.28
N ARG A 204 0.25 -26.44 6.93
CA ARG A 204 1.31 -27.24 7.60
C ARG A 204 0.78 -28.01 8.80
N ASP A 205 -0.16 -27.45 9.57
CA ASP A 205 -0.88 -28.17 10.63
C ASP A 205 -1.71 -29.33 10.05
N GLN A 206 -2.30 -29.16 8.86
CA GLN A 206 -3.00 -30.23 8.15
C GLN A 206 -2.03 -31.31 7.61
N GLU A 207 -0.90 -30.93 6.99
CA GLU A 207 0.17 -31.88 6.61
C GLU A 207 0.61 -32.72 7.83
N LYS A 208 0.88 -32.06 8.97
CA LYS A 208 1.33 -32.72 10.20
C LYS A 208 0.28 -33.66 10.81
N ASN A 209 -1.00 -33.31 10.74
CA ASN A 209 -2.08 -34.14 11.25
C ASN A 209 -2.46 -35.29 10.30
N GLN A 210 -2.09 -35.21 9.02
CA GLN A 210 -2.31 -36.27 8.03
C GLN A 210 -1.18 -37.32 8.00
N HIS A 211 0.01 -37.02 8.52
CA HIS A 211 1.13 -37.97 8.64
C HIS A 211 1.76 -37.92 10.04
N PRO A 212 1.30 -38.77 10.98
CA PRO A 212 1.97 -38.96 12.27
C PRO A 212 3.32 -39.67 12.09
N SER A 213 4.40 -38.90 12.14
CA SER A 213 5.79 -39.34 12.45
C SER A 213 6.23 -40.72 11.95
N GLN A 214 6.43 -40.90 10.64
CA GLN A 214 7.40 -41.89 10.17
C GLN A 214 8.81 -41.38 10.49
N GLN A 215 9.41 -41.91 11.56
CA GLN A 215 10.86 -41.76 11.80
C GLN A 215 11.64 -42.58 10.76
N PRO A 216 12.82 -42.13 10.32
CA PRO A 216 13.69 -42.96 9.49
C PRO A 216 14.17 -44.18 10.30
N GLN A 217 13.80 -45.39 9.87
CA GLN A 217 14.41 -46.62 10.37
C GLN A 217 15.70 -46.91 9.59
N CYS A 218 16.78 -47.20 10.31
CA CYS A 218 17.94 -47.90 9.77
C CYS A 218 17.68 -49.43 9.77
N PRO A 219 18.38 -50.21 8.92
CA PRO A 219 18.07 -51.62 8.68
C PRO A 219 18.37 -52.54 9.89
N PRO A 220 17.80 -53.77 9.91
CA PRO A 220 17.76 -54.63 11.09
C PRO A 220 19.05 -55.45 11.33
N SER A 221 19.17 -55.95 12.55
CA SER A 221 20.01 -57.11 12.91
C SER A 221 19.33 -57.90 14.04
N ASP A 222 19.46 -59.22 14.02
CA ASP A 222 18.62 -60.15 14.80
C ASP A 222 19.14 -60.51 16.21
N LYS A 223 18.27 -61.21 16.97
CA LYS A 223 18.50 -61.99 18.22
C LYS A 223 18.48 -61.17 19.52
N VAL A 224 17.52 -61.28 20.47
CA VAL A 224 16.75 -62.42 21.06
C VAL A 224 17.65 -63.37 21.87
N PRO A 225 17.38 -63.68 23.18
CA PRO A 225 16.51 -63.01 24.17
C PRO A 225 17.07 -62.97 25.64
N SER A 226 16.20 -62.57 26.59
CA SER A 226 16.23 -62.90 28.04
C SER A 226 17.27 -62.16 28.92
N SER A 227 17.00 -61.82 30.18
CA SER A 227 15.97 -62.30 31.13
C SER A 227 15.39 -61.17 32.01
N ALA A 228 14.48 -61.50 32.94
CA ALA A 228 13.83 -60.54 33.84
C ALA A 228 14.07 -60.89 35.32
N SER A 229 14.21 -59.87 36.19
CA SER A 229 13.67 -59.83 37.58
C SER A 229 13.97 -58.51 38.32
N THR A 230 13.03 -58.11 39.18
CA THR A 230 13.08 -57.15 40.31
C THR A 230 13.72 -57.78 41.59
N PRO A 231 13.82 -57.12 42.78
CA PRO A 231 13.95 -55.69 43.15
C PRO A 231 14.91 -55.33 44.35
N VAL A 232 15.47 -54.10 44.42
CA VAL A 232 15.69 -53.29 45.69
C VAL A 232 16.73 -53.86 46.74
N PRO A 233 17.22 -53.21 47.84
CA PRO A 233 17.45 -51.80 48.28
C PRO A 233 18.96 -51.44 48.57
N VAL A 234 19.22 -50.41 49.42
CA VAL A 234 20.39 -50.09 50.30
C VAL A 234 21.76 -49.64 49.67
N ASP A 235 22.60 -48.80 50.30
CA ASP A 235 22.50 -48.07 51.60
C ASP A 235 23.26 -46.72 51.66
N ASP A 236 23.17 -46.04 52.82
CA ASP A 236 23.79 -44.76 53.23
C ASP A 236 25.32 -44.59 53.09
N LEU A 237 25.77 -43.32 53.15
CA LEU A 237 26.86 -42.90 54.05
C LEU A 237 26.75 -41.42 54.47
N ASP A 238 26.75 -41.17 55.78
CA ASP A 238 26.68 -39.85 56.44
C ASP A 238 28.02 -39.50 57.13
N LEU A 239 28.26 -38.21 57.45
CA LEU A 239 28.62 -37.72 58.80
C LEU A 239 28.92 -36.20 58.83
N SER A 240 28.13 -35.46 59.64
CA SER A 240 28.55 -34.69 60.85
C SER A 240 30.03 -34.22 61.00
N SER A 241 30.41 -33.08 61.60
CA SER A 241 29.77 -31.89 62.24
C SER A 241 30.90 -30.80 62.39
N SER A 242 30.92 -29.70 63.17
CA SER A 242 30.11 -28.98 64.21
C SER A 242 30.56 -27.47 64.19
N GLY A 243 30.17 -26.51 65.05
CA GLY A 243 29.11 -26.41 66.08
C GLY A 243 29.58 -25.82 67.44
N ASP A 244 29.48 -24.50 67.65
CA ASP A 244 29.44 -23.88 69.00
C ASP A 244 28.72 -22.49 69.02
N SER A 245 28.64 -21.86 70.21
CA SER A 245 27.53 -21.05 70.74
C SER A 245 27.65 -19.52 70.57
N GLY A 246 26.52 -18.78 70.72
CA GLY A 246 26.53 -17.32 70.59
C GLY A 246 25.22 -16.54 70.88
N VAL A 247 24.63 -16.72 72.06
CA VAL A 247 23.65 -15.84 72.79
C VAL A 247 22.63 -14.99 71.99
N ALA A 248 21.33 -15.19 72.26
CA ALA A 248 20.23 -14.47 71.61
C ALA A 248 19.83 -13.13 72.27
N VAL A 249 19.53 -12.10 71.45
CA VAL A 249 18.73 -10.92 71.83
C VAL A 249 17.72 -10.58 70.73
N ARG A 250 16.43 -10.47 71.08
CA ARG A 250 15.34 -9.99 70.22
C ARG A 250 14.80 -8.64 70.71
N PRO A 251 14.79 -7.58 69.89
CA PRO A 251 13.86 -6.47 70.06
C PRO A 251 12.43 -6.88 69.68
N ARG A 252 11.44 -6.46 70.48
CA ARG A 252 10.01 -6.74 70.25
C ARG A 252 9.43 -5.89 69.11
N THR A 253 8.42 -6.43 68.43
CA THR A 253 7.40 -5.63 67.73
C THR A 253 6.70 -4.68 68.72
N ARG A 254 6.40 -3.45 68.29
CA ARG A 254 5.53 -2.54 69.03
C ARG A 254 4.60 -1.82 68.05
N ALA A 255 3.30 -1.99 68.26
CA ALA A 255 2.28 -1.21 67.57
C ALA A 255 1.94 0.06 68.36
N ALA A 256 1.72 1.15 67.63
CA ALA A 256 1.04 2.38 68.04
C ALA A 256 0.48 2.98 66.74
N ALA A 257 -0.83 2.99 66.52
CA ALA A 257 -1.86 3.85 67.14
C ALA A 257 -2.17 5.06 66.24
N ALA A 258 -3.43 5.49 66.21
CA ALA A 258 -3.92 6.42 65.21
C ALA A 258 -3.58 7.89 65.50
N ALA A 259 -3.42 8.66 64.43
CA ALA A 259 -3.47 10.13 64.45
C ALA A 259 -4.24 10.59 63.20
N GLU A 260 -5.33 11.34 63.40
CA GLU A 260 -6.20 11.83 62.33
C GLU A 260 -5.75 13.21 61.79
N GLY A 261 -6.44 13.70 60.76
CA GLY A 261 -6.79 15.12 60.72
C GLY A 261 -5.89 16.10 59.93
N CYS A 262 -4.74 15.70 59.38
CA CYS A 262 -4.01 16.60 58.47
C CYS A 262 -4.52 16.47 57.02
N PRO A 263 -5.05 17.54 56.39
CA PRO A 263 -5.59 17.46 55.03
C PRO A 263 -4.47 17.21 54.01
N LYS A 264 -4.41 15.97 53.50
CA LYS A 264 -3.42 15.56 52.50
C LYS A 264 -3.48 16.51 51.29
N PRO A 265 -2.35 17.09 50.84
CA PRO A 265 -2.35 17.95 49.67
C PRO A 265 -2.92 17.19 48.47
N SER A 266 -3.92 17.77 47.81
CA SER A 266 -4.62 17.14 46.71
C SER A 266 -3.62 16.72 45.62
N ARG A 267 -3.65 15.44 45.23
CA ARG A 267 -2.75 14.90 44.20
C ARG A 267 -2.70 15.84 42.98
N PRO A 268 -1.51 16.22 42.48
CA PRO A 268 -1.40 17.02 41.27
C PRO A 268 -2.15 16.33 40.12
N ILE A 269 -3.24 16.96 39.66
CA ILE A 269 -4.14 16.39 38.65
C ILE A 269 -3.32 16.00 37.40
N SER A 270 -3.56 14.81 36.85
CA SER A 270 -2.88 14.41 35.62
C SER A 270 -3.46 15.20 34.43
N GLY A 271 -2.59 15.67 33.54
CA GLY A 271 -3.04 16.27 32.27
C GLY A 271 -3.84 15.27 31.42
N SER A 272 -3.56 13.98 31.57
CA SER A 272 -4.36 12.91 30.96
C SER A 272 -5.82 12.93 31.41
N GLU A 273 -6.16 13.50 32.57
CA GLU A 273 -7.57 13.71 32.97
C GLU A 273 -8.21 14.91 32.24
N LEU A 274 -7.42 15.92 31.87
CA LEU A 274 -7.89 17.11 31.15
C LEU A 274 -8.26 16.80 29.69
N LEU A 275 -7.63 15.78 29.10
CA LEU A 275 -7.90 15.37 27.72
C LEU A 275 -9.33 14.83 27.50
N PRO A 276 -9.93 15.12 26.32
CA PRO A 276 -11.09 14.39 25.81
C PRO A 276 -10.83 12.88 25.76
N HIS A 277 -11.83 12.05 26.12
CA HIS A 277 -11.66 10.59 26.12
C HIS A 277 -11.32 10.02 24.73
N SER A 278 -11.87 10.61 23.67
CA SER A 278 -11.57 10.26 22.27
C SER A 278 -10.12 10.57 21.86
N TRP A 279 -9.49 11.60 22.44
CA TRP A 279 -8.07 11.88 22.23
C TRP A 279 -7.19 10.88 22.97
N ARG A 280 -7.54 10.48 24.19
CA ARG A 280 -6.83 9.40 24.92
C ARG A 280 -6.85 8.04 24.19
N GLN A 281 -7.87 7.76 23.41
CA GLN A 281 -7.94 6.56 22.55
C GLN A 281 -7.02 6.62 21.32
N THR A 282 -6.49 7.80 20.96
CA THR A 282 -5.77 8.04 19.69
C THR A 282 -4.38 8.69 19.85
N LEU A 283 -4.07 9.18 21.05
CA LEU A 283 -2.80 9.78 21.45
C LEU A 283 -2.06 8.81 22.42
N PRO A 284 -0.81 8.41 22.14
CA PRO A 284 -0.03 7.53 23.00
C PRO A 284 0.18 8.08 24.43
N GLU A 285 0.29 7.18 25.40
CA GLU A 285 0.30 7.50 26.84
C GLU A 285 1.42 8.46 27.24
N GLU A 286 2.59 8.35 26.61
CA GLU A 286 3.74 9.23 26.89
C GLU A 286 3.50 10.69 26.49
N GLN A 287 2.52 10.93 25.62
CA GLN A 287 2.08 12.25 25.18
C GLN A 287 0.90 12.80 25.98
N GLN A 288 0.09 11.95 26.64
CA GLN A 288 -1.22 12.36 27.17
C GLN A 288 -1.14 13.41 28.29
N ASP A 289 -0.21 13.28 29.22
CA ASP A 289 -0.11 14.19 30.36
C ASP A 289 0.33 15.60 29.93
N TRP A 290 1.33 15.71 29.04
CA TRP A 290 1.85 17.01 28.61
C TRP A 290 0.89 17.72 27.63
N VAL A 291 0.32 17.01 26.64
CA VAL A 291 -0.69 17.60 25.72
C VAL A 291 -1.91 18.05 26.50
N GLY A 292 -2.32 17.29 27.52
CA GLY A 292 -3.40 17.64 28.43
C GLY A 292 -3.16 18.94 29.19
N ARG A 293 -1.96 19.13 29.78
CA ARG A 293 -1.58 20.38 30.47
C ARG A 293 -1.39 21.55 29.53
N ALA A 294 -0.87 21.32 28.32
CA ALA A 294 -0.57 22.38 27.36
C ALA A 294 -1.83 22.97 26.71
N LEU A 295 -2.79 22.11 26.34
CA LEU A 295 -3.96 22.54 25.55
C LEU A 295 -5.21 22.81 26.38
N PHE A 296 -5.31 22.28 27.61
CA PHE A 296 -6.56 22.31 28.39
C PHE A 296 -6.37 22.88 29.78
N THR A 297 -7.37 23.65 30.23
CA THR A 297 -7.49 24.14 31.61
C THR A 297 -8.85 23.69 32.19
N ARG A 298 -9.08 23.95 33.48
CA ARG A 298 -10.42 23.89 34.07
C ARG A 298 -10.95 25.30 34.25
N ASN A 299 -12.20 25.54 33.83
CA ASN A 299 -12.89 26.80 34.15
C ASN A 299 -13.33 26.83 35.62
N ALA A 300 -13.87 27.96 36.09
CA ALA A 300 -14.37 28.12 37.46
C ALA A 300 -15.50 27.14 37.85
N ARG A 301 -16.13 26.46 36.88
CA ARG A 301 -17.13 25.38 37.11
C ARG A 301 -16.49 23.98 37.08
N GLY A 302 -15.16 23.88 37.16
CA GLY A 302 -14.39 22.64 37.11
C GLY A 302 -14.38 21.93 35.75
N GLN A 303 -15.03 22.49 34.73
CA GLN A 303 -15.18 21.89 33.40
C GLN A 303 -13.90 22.05 32.60
N ARG A 304 -13.55 20.99 31.85
CA ARG A 304 -12.37 20.96 30.97
C ARG A 304 -12.64 21.80 29.72
N VAL A 305 -11.86 22.86 29.54
CA VAL A 305 -11.93 23.80 28.42
C VAL A 305 -10.60 23.86 27.69
N LEU A 306 -10.64 24.13 26.39
CA LEU A 306 -9.44 24.40 25.59
C LEU A 306 -8.88 25.78 25.98
N THR A 307 -7.55 25.93 25.97
CA THR A 307 -6.87 27.21 26.19
C THR A 307 -7.30 28.29 25.18
N THR A 308 -7.18 29.56 25.56
CA THR A 308 -7.53 30.73 24.73
C THR A 308 -6.38 31.17 23.81
N ASP A 309 -5.13 31.02 24.25
CA ASP A 309 -3.92 31.26 23.45
C ASP A 309 -3.69 30.08 22.49
N LEU A 310 -4.41 30.09 21.37
CA LEU A 310 -4.41 29.02 20.37
C LEU A 310 -3.26 29.18 19.37
N ARG A 311 -2.16 28.47 19.64
CA ARG A 311 -0.99 28.38 18.76
C ARG A 311 -1.06 27.17 17.84
N LEU A 312 -0.44 27.26 16.66
CA LEU A 312 -0.35 26.14 15.71
C LEU A 312 0.55 25.00 16.22
N TRP A 313 1.71 25.34 16.81
CA TRP A 313 2.69 24.36 17.29
C TRP A 313 2.84 24.44 18.80
N TRP A 314 2.84 23.26 19.43
CA TRP A 314 3.05 23.06 20.85
C TRP A 314 4.20 22.08 21.05
N TYR A 315 5.15 22.46 21.89
CA TYR A 315 6.36 21.68 22.15
C TYR A 315 6.30 21.08 23.56
N PRO A 316 6.73 19.83 23.75
CA PRO A 316 6.74 19.21 25.06
C PRO A 316 7.81 19.82 25.97
N PRO A 317 7.64 19.77 27.31
CA PRO A 317 8.67 20.18 28.26
C PRO A 317 9.89 19.24 28.26
N GLY A 318 9.73 18.00 27.76
CA GLY A 318 10.82 17.04 27.59
C GLY A 318 11.40 16.50 28.91
N ALA A 319 12.61 15.95 28.82
CA ALA A 319 13.37 15.51 29.98
C ALA A 319 13.95 16.69 30.78
N ARG A 320 14.04 16.55 32.11
CA ARG A 320 14.61 17.60 32.96
C ARG A 320 16.14 17.64 32.83
N PRO A 321 16.78 18.83 32.87
CA PRO A 321 18.25 18.93 32.89
C PRO A 321 18.90 18.23 34.10
N LEU A 322 18.19 18.19 35.23
CA LEU A 322 18.62 17.54 36.47
C LEU A 322 17.52 16.60 36.99
N TYR A 323 17.93 15.42 37.42
CA TYR A 323 17.11 14.47 38.18
C TYR A 323 17.83 14.14 39.49
N THR A 324 17.17 14.39 40.62
CA THR A 324 17.63 14.02 41.97
C THR A 324 16.97 12.73 42.48
N GLN A 325 15.98 12.22 41.75
CA GLN A 325 15.24 10.99 42.03
C GLN A 325 14.93 10.30 40.69
N THR A 326 14.85 8.96 40.72
CA THR A 326 14.57 8.12 39.55
C THR A 326 13.26 8.54 38.87
N PRO A 327 13.25 8.77 37.54
CA PRO A 327 12.03 9.14 36.82
C PRO A 327 10.95 8.05 36.97
N ALA A 328 9.71 8.44 37.27
CA ALA A 328 8.60 7.50 37.43
C ALA A 328 8.20 6.78 36.12
N SER A 329 8.61 7.31 34.97
CA SER A 329 8.51 6.66 33.66
C SER A 329 9.54 7.25 32.69
N SER A 330 9.76 6.55 31.58
CA SER A 330 10.51 7.01 30.41
C SER A 330 9.82 8.15 29.64
N HIS A 331 8.54 8.43 29.89
CA HIS A 331 7.68 9.18 28.98
C HIS A 331 8.25 10.56 28.57
N ALA A 332 8.82 11.29 29.52
CA ALA A 332 9.42 12.62 29.31
C ALA A 332 10.51 12.65 28.21
N PHE A 333 11.23 11.55 28.00
CA PHE A 333 12.32 11.44 27.03
C PHE A 333 11.83 11.16 25.59
N PHE A 334 10.55 10.77 25.43
CA PHE A 334 9.94 10.36 24.14
C PHE A 334 8.77 11.27 23.74
N GLN A 335 8.58 12.40 24.42
CA GLN A 335 7.54 13.37 24.05
C GLN A 335 7.87 14.01 22.69
N ARG A 336 6.84 14.27 21.88
CA ARG A 336 6.97 14.79 20.52
C ARG A 336 6.04 15.99 20.29
N PRO A 337 6.33 16.91 19.36
CA PRO A 337 5.48 18.09 19.14
C PRO A 337 4.02 17.76 18.82
N PHE A 338 3.13 18.72 19.08
CA PHE A 338 1.72 18.66 18.75
C PHE A 338 1.32 19.85 17.86
N PHE A 339 0.69 19.57 16.72
CA PHE A 339 0.15 20.56 15.79
C PHE A 339 -1.36 20.70 15.93
N LEU A 340 -1.86 21.90 16.21
CA LEU A 340 -3.29 22.19 16.37
C LEU A 340 -3.80 22.99 15.19
N TRP A 341 -4.78 22.46 14.45
CA TRP A 341 -5.38 23.12 13.28
C TRP A 341 -6.80 23.59 13.56
N MET A 342 -6.99 24.85 13.95
CA MET A 342 -8.32 25.40 14.25
C MET A 342 -8.55 26.76 13.58
N PRO A 343 -8.55 26.84 12.23
CA PRO A 343 -8.61 28.11 11.50
C PRO A 343 -9.86 28.95 11.81
N TYR A 344 -10.99 28.33 12.18
CA TYR A 344 -12.20 29.08 12.56
C TYR A 344 -12.02 29.75 13.93
N ARG A 345 -11.32 29.13 14.88
CA ARG A 345 -11.04 29.75 16.20
C ARG A 345 -9.80 30.63 16.24
N MET A 346 -8.76 30.29 15.48
CA MET A 346 -7.48 31.01 15.48
C MET A 346 -7.55 32.30 14.66
N TRP A 347 -8.30 32.30 13.55
CA TRP A 347 -8.27 33.39 12.56
C TRP A 347 -9.68 33.84 12.11
N ALA A 348 -10.74 33.37 12.77
CA ALA A 348 -12.14 33.71 12.47
C ALA A 348 -12.57 33.49 11.00
N CYS A 349 -11.91 32.57 10.27
CA CYS A 349 -12.10 32.38 8.83
C CYS A 349 -13.58 32.18 8.44
N ARG A 350 -14.04 32.93 7.43
CA ARG A 350 -15.39 32.79 6.84
C ARG A 350 -15.43 31.56 5.93
N LEU A 351 -15.67 30.40 6.54
CA LEU A 351 -15.76 29.11 5.85
C LEU A 351 -17.20 28.79 5.44
N VAL A 352 -17.38 28.16 4.27
CA VAL A 352 -18.67 27.79 3.65
C VAL A 352 -18.79 26.28 3.44
N CYS A 353 -20.02 25.77 3.45
CA CYS A 353 -20.28 24.34 3.35
C CYS A 353 -20.17 23.82 1.91
N PRO A 354 -19.27 22.87 1.58
CA PRO A 354 -19.11 22.30 0.23
C PRO A 354 -20.32 21.51 -0.34
N SER A 355 -21.48 21.56 0.30
CA SER A 355 -22.72 20.91 -0.17
C SER A 355 -23.92 21.86 -0.31
N CYS A 356 -23.82 23.10 0.16
CA CYS A 356 -24.95 24.06 0.14
C CYS A 356 -24.52 25.53 0.33
N ASP A 357 -23.22 25.83 0.28
CA ASP A 357 -22.57 27.15 0.40
C ASP A 357 -22.87 27.99 1.65
N THR A 358 -23.75 27.52 2.54
CA THR A 358 -24.05 28.21 3.80
C THR A 358 -22.87 28.20 4.79
N LYS A 359 -22.79 29.25 5.62
CA LYS A 359 -21.68 29.48 6.57
C LYS A 359 -21.51 28.32 7.56
N LEU A 360 -20.27 27.85 7.71
CA LEU A 360 -19.86 26.89 8.73
C LEU A 360 -19.59 27.58 10.08
N THR A 361 -19.81 26.85 11.17
CA THR A 361 -19.48 27.29 12.54
C THR A 361 -18.69 26.22 13.29
N GLY A 362 -17.76 26.62 14.16
CA GLY A 362 -16.93 25.69 14.94
C GLY A 362 -17.74 24.90 15.97
N ALA A 363 -17.63 23.57 15.93
CA ALA A 363 -18.46 22.60 16.65
C ALA A 363 -17.66 21.70 17.62
N GLY A 364 -16.57 22.24 18.18
CA GLY A 364 -15.71 21.54 19.15
C GLY A 364 -14.51 20.84 18.51
N LEU A 365 -13.88 19.94 19.26
CA LEU A 365 -12.66 19.24 18.81
C LEU A 365 -12.98 18.01 17.97
N TYR A 366 -12.23 17.81 16.88
CA TYR A 366 -12.31 16.61 16.06
C TYR A 366 -11.86 15.39 16.88
N LYS A 367 -12.60 14.28 16.80
CA LYS A 367 -12.48 13.16 17.74
C LYS A 367 -11.18 12.34 17.68
N THR A 368 -10.35 12.52 16.66
CA THR A 368 -9.16 11.68 16.43
C THR A 368 -7.93 12.54 16.26
N VAL A 369 -6.93 12.35 17.12
CA VAL A 369 -5.57 12.82 16.88
C VAL A 369 -4.97 11.99 15.76
N ARG A 370 -4.30 12.63 14.79
CA ARG A 370 -3.53 11.95 13.73
C ARG A 370 -2.06 11.92 14.11
N ARG A 371 -1.37 10.84 13.74
CA ARG A 371 0.09 10.76 13.78
C ARG A 371 0.69 11.11 12.42
N VAL A 372 1.70 11.97 12.41
CA VAL A 372 2.34 12.52 11.21
C VAL A 372 3.78 12.04 11.12
N LEU A 373 4.15 11.46 9.99
CA LEU A 373 5.54 11.07 9.70
C LEU A 373 6.37 12.32 9.44
N ASP A 374 7.49 12.46 10.15
CA ASP A 374 8.52 13.47 9.87
C ASP A 374 9.90 12.81 9.73
N ARG A 375 10.95 13.62 9.55
CA ARG A 375 12.34 13.18 9.37
C ARG A 375 12.83 12.32 10.54
N ASP A 376 12.96 12.93 11.71
CA ASP A 376 13.56 12.38 12.94
C ASP A 376 12.51 11.74 13.88
N GLY A 377 11.36 11.32 13.34
CA GLY A 377 10.36 10.55 14.06
C GLY A 377 8.92 10.86 13.62
N TRP A 378 8.07 11.07 14.62
CA TRP A 378 6.65 11.32 14.44
C TRP A 378 6.22 12.51 15.31
N TYR A 379 5.26 13.29 14.84
CA TYR A 379 4.53 14.26 15.66
C TYR A 379 3.02 14.00 15.61
N PHE A 380 2.25 14.66 16.47
CA PHE A 380 0.80 14.45 16.60
C PHE A 380 0.05 15.70 16.14
N MET A 381 -1.16 15.53 15.59
CA MET A 381 -1.98 16.66 15.14
C MET A 381 -3.46 16.51 15.48
N GLY A 382 -4.07 17.62 15.95
CA GLY A 382 -5.49 17.76 16.23
C GLY A 382 -6.13 18.84 15.37
N THR A 383 -7.46 18.88 15.33
CA THR A 383 -8.23 19.91 14.61
C THR A 383 -9.62 20.10 15.22
N GLU A 384 -10.40 21.06 14.71
CA GLU A 384 -11.80 21.25 15.08
C GLU A 384 -12.79 20.55 14.15
N TYR A 385 -13.98 20.28 14.68
CA TYR A 385 -15.17 20.08 13.86
C TYR A 385 -15.72 21.43 13.39
N LEU A 386 -16.14 21.48 12.15
CA LEU A 386 -16.97 22.53 11.57
C LEU A 386 -18.35 21.93 11.27
N GLU A 387 -19.40 22.69 11.57
CA GLU A 387 -20.80 22.29 11.42
C GLU A 387 -21.55 23.28 10.54
N CYS A 388 -22.23 22.75 9.54
CA CYS A 388 -23.19 23.47 8.72
C CYS A 388 -24.56 23.46 9.39
N ARG A 389 -25.06 24.62 9.82
CA ARG A 389 -26.38 24.70 10.50
C ARG A 389 -27.55 24.37 9.57
N SER A 390 -27.44 24.66 8.28
CA SER A 390 -28.53 24.47 7.31
C SER A 390 -28.70 23.02 6.80
N CYS A 391 -27.66 22.18 6.86
CA CYS A 391 -27.74 20.77 6.40
C CYS A 391 -27.18 19.75 7.43
N GLY A 392 -26.89 20.18 8.65
CA GLY A 392 -26.40 19.33 9.76
C GLY A 392 -25.01 18.70 9.57
N LYS A 393 -24.38 18.83 8.39
CA LYS A 393 -23.12 18.15 8.08
C LYS A 393 -21.98 18.65 8.97
N LYS A 394 -21.28 17.71 9.61
CA LYS A 394 -20.07 17.94 10.41
C LYS A 394 -18.83 17.40 9.70
N MET A 395 -17.79 18.20 9.62
CA MET A 395 -16.53 17.87 8.94
C MET A 395 -15.34 18.41 9.73
N ALA A 396 -14.13 17.92 9.45
CA ALA A 396 -12.91 18.39 10.10
C ALA A 396 -12.34 19.61 9.36
N ALA A 397 -11.79 20.60 10.07
CA ALA A 397 -11.22 21.79 9.43
C ALA A 397 -9.97 21.53 8.57
N TRP A 398 -9.43 20.30 8.58
CA TRP A 398 -8.35 19.83 7.70
C TRP A 398 -8.82 19.11 6.42
N VAL A 399 -10.12 19.10 6.11
CA VAL A 399 -10.65 18.55 4.85
C VAL A 399 -10.17 19.42 3.68
N PRO A 400 -9.76 18.86 2.52
CA PRO A 400 -9.24 19.65 1.40
C PRO A 400 -10.16 20.79 0.96
N ASP A 401 -11.47 20.54 0.93
CA ASP A 401 -12.50 21.51 0.53
C ASP A 401 -12.63 22.71 1.49
N ILE A 402 -12.06 22.59 2.70
CA ILE A 402 -11.94 23.67 3.70
C ILE A 402 -10.57 24.34 3.60
N ILE A 403 -9.48 23.55 3.52
CA ILE A 403 -8.12 24.07 3.34
C ILE A 403 -8.00 24.92 2.06
N ASN A 404 -8.74 24.58 1.01
CA ASN A 404 -8.76 25.30 -0.26
C ASN A 404 -9.57 26.62 -0.22
N GLN A 405 -10.38 26.87 0.82
CA GLN A 405 -11.07 28.15 1.03
C GLN A 405 -10.17 29.19 1.71
N LEU A 406 -9.13 28.74 2.44
CA LEU A 406 -8.15 29.64 3.06
C LEU A 406 -7.25 30.27 2.00
N ASP A 407 -6.83 31.52 2.24
CA ASP A 407 -5.82 32.21 1.42
C ASP A 407 -4.47 31.44 1.38
N PRO A 408 -3.57 31.75 0.43
CA PRO A 408 -2.29 31.07 0.32
C PRO A 408 -1.41 31.15 1.58
N GLY A 409 -1.49 32.24 2.36
CA GLY A 409 -0.70 32.44 3.57
C GLY A 409 -1.08 31.43 4.67
N HIS A 410 -2.35 31.40 5.05
CA HIS A 410 -2.86 30.43 6.03
C HIS A 410 -2.78 28.99 5.50
N ARG A 411 -3.08 28.76 4.21
CA ARG A 411 -2.99 27.43 3.58
C ARG A 411 -1.57 26.86 3.58
N ASN A 412 -0.54 27.71 3.46
CA ASN A 412 0.86 27.28 3.50
C ASN A 412 1.29 26.84 4.90
N GLN A 413 0.73 27.42 5.97
CA GLN A 413 1.02 27.04 7.36
C GLN A 413 0.57 25.61 7.72
N PHE A 414 -0.33 24.99 6.95
CA PHE A 414 -0.70 23.59 7.16
C PHE A 414 0.47 22.65 6.76
N PRO A 415 1.08 21.90 7.68
CA PRO A 415 2.39 21.29 7.44
C PRO A 415 2.31 19.93 6.73
N ALA A 416 1.15 19.26 6.74
CA ALA A 416 1.04 17.85 6.38
C ALA A 416 0.25 17.58 5.09
N VAL A 417 0.46 16.39 4.52
CA VAL A 417 -0.43 15.77 3.52
C VAL A 417 -1.12 14.58 4.18
N LEU A 418 -2.46 14.58 4.16
CA LEU A 418 -3.30 13.60 4.85
C LEU A 418 -3.61 12.39 3.96
N THR A 419 -3.44 11.19 4.52
CA THR A 419 -4.03 9.94 3.98
C THR A 419 -5.17 9.47 4.88
N TYR A 420 -5.76 8.30 4.61
CA TYR A 420 -6.88 7.77 5.42
C TYR A 420 -6.51 7.66 6.91
N LYS A 421 -5.45 6.90 7.26
CA LYS A 421 -5.04 6.63 8.65
C LYS A 421 -3.82 7.42 9.14
N LEU A 422 -2.92 7.82 8.24
CA LEU A 422 -1.65 8.48 8.57
C LEU A 422 -1.54 9.82 7.84
N SER A 423 -0.62 10.67 8.30
CA SER A 423 -0.21 11.89 7.61
C SER A 423 1.30 11.89 7.36
N CYS A 424 1.78 12.68 6.41
CA CYS A 424 3.21 12.89 6.16
C CYS A 424 3.53 14.38 6.14
N HIS A 425 4.67 14.79 6.71
CA HIS A 425 5.12 16.17 6.71
C HIS A 425 5.63 16.61 5.33
N LYS A 426 5.32 17.84 4.91
CA LYS A 426 5.74 18.41 3.61
C LYS A 426 7.25 18.36 3.38
N SER A 427 8.09 18.43 4.42
CA SER A 427 9.55 18.35 4.31
C SER A 427 10.02 16.97 3.78
N VAL A 428 9.49 15.89 4.34
CA VAL A 428 9.76 14.49 3.94
C VAL A 428 9.35 14.26 2.49
N ILE A 429 8.21 14.81 2.07
CA ILE A 429 7.74 14.72 0.69
C ILE A 429 8.65 15.54 -0.24
N SER A 430 9.15 16.69 0.22
CA SER A 430 10.10 17.54 -0.53
C SER A 430 11.39 16.80 -0.91
N GLN A 431 11.87 15.85 -0.10
CA GLN A 431 13.05 15.05 -0.43
C GLN A 431 12.85 14.22 -1.71
N MET A 432 11.64 13.69 -1.95
CA MET A 432 11.29 13.00 -3.20
C MET A 432 11.11 13.93 -4.41
N ARG A 433 11.10 15.26 -4.23
CA ARG A 433 11.00 16.24 -5.33
C ARG A 433 12.36 16.51 -6.00
N GLN A 434 13.48 16.22 -5.32
CA GLN A 434 14.83 16.35 -5.87
C GLN A 434 15.11 15.27 -6.92
N ARG A 435 15.53 15.67 -8.12
CA ARG A 435 15.81 14.79 -9.28
C ARG A 435 17.28 14.35 -9.41
N THR A 436 18.02 14.26 -8.31
CA THR A 436 19.41 13.79 -8.32
C THR A 436 19.50 12.26 -8.48
N LEU A 437 20.63 11.77 -8.99
CA LEU A 437 20.85 10.33 -9.20
C LEU A 437 20.71 9.56 -7.87
N GLY A 438 20.10 8.38 -7.91
CA GLY A 438 19.86 7.53 -6.73
C GLY A 438 18.69 7.96 -5.82
N ASN A 439 18.04 9.10 -6.07
CA ASN A 439 16.84 9.46 -5.31
C ASN A 439 15.67 8.53 -5.63
N SER A 440 15.13 7.90 -4.59
CA SER A 440 14.00 6.98 -4.67
C SER A 440 13.25 6.94 -3.35
N ALA A 441 11.97 6.55 -3.37
CA ALA A 441 11.20 6.32 -2.15
C ALA A 441 11.79 5.16 -1.29
N THR A 442 12.58 4.26 -1.90
CA THR A 442 13.35 3.23 -1.17
C THR A 442 14.54 3.85 -0.42
N ARG A 443 15.30 4.76 -1.04
CA ARG A 443 16.38 5.52 -0.37
C ARG A 443 15.82 6.37 0.77
N LEU A 444 14.75 7.14 0.52
CA LEU A 444 14.09 7.92 1.57
C LEU A 444 13.61 7.04 2.72
N ARG A 445 12.99 5.88 2.44
CA ARG A 445 12.57 4.96 3.50
C ARG A 445 13.75 4.48 4.34
N LYS A 446 14.88 4.12 3.73
CA LYS A 446 16.09 3.73 4.47
C LYS A 446 16.59 4.87 5.35
N GLN A 447 16.70 6.09 4.82
CA GLN A 447 17.12 7.26 5.59
C GLN A 447 16.21 7.50 6.80
N LEU A 448 14.88 7.56 6.59
CA LEU A 448 13.93 7.72 7.68
C LEU A 448 14.00 6.60 8.73
N MET A 449 14.35 5.36 8.33
CA MET A 449 14.53 4.27 9.28
C MET A 449 15.78 4.47 10.14
N GLU A 450 16.85 5.03 9.58
CA GLU A 450 18.05 5.43 10.33
C GLU A 450 17.73 6.62 11.25
N ASP A 451 17.24 7.74 10.71
CA ASP A 451 16.88 8.97 11.43
C ASP A 451 15.94 8.68 12.63
N HIS A 452 14.94 7.80 12.45
CA HIS A 452 14.01 7.39 13.52
C HIS A 452 14.68 6.50 14.57
N THR A 453 15.59 5.61 14.15
CA THR A 453 16.28 4.66 15.04
C THR A 453 17.33 5.39 15.88
N GLU A 454 18.16 6.22 15.27
CA GLU A 454 19.14 7.07 15.96
C GLU A 454 18.46 7.95 17.01
N THR A 455 17.38 8.66 16.63
CA THR A 455 16.64 9.52 17.57
C THR A 455 16.07 8.70 18.74
N TRP A 456 15.50 7.52 18.47
CA TRP A 456 14.94 6.66 19.52
C TRP A 456 16.02 6.04 20.43
N MET A 457 17.17 5.66 19.86
CA MET A 457 18.34 5.20 20.62
C MET A 457 18.90 6.32 21.50
N SER A 458 18.97 7.55 20.99
CA SER A 458 19.40 8.73 21.76
C SER A 458 18.47 9.03 22.96
N CYS A 459 17.14 9.04 22.74
CA CYS A 459 16.16 9.12 23.82
C CYS A 459 16.34 8.01 24.87
N THR A 460 16.56 6.77 24.41
CA THR A 460 16.75 5.58 25.27
C THR A 460 18.04 5.66 26.07
N ALA A 461 19.17 6.01 25.44
CA ALA A 461 20.47 6.17 26.07
C ALA A 461 20.48 7.31 27.10
N THR A 462 19.79 8.42 26.81
CA THR A 462 19.64 9.55 27.75
C THR A 462 18.86 9.12 29.00
N TYR A 463 17.76 8.39 28.83
CA TYR A 463 16.98 7.84 29.95
C TYR A 463 17.78 6.82 30.77
N LEU A 464 18.43 5.85 30.12
CA LEU A 464 19.30 4.87 30.77
C LEU A 464 20.48 5.53 31.50
N GLY A 465 21.04 6.61 30.96
CA GLY A 465 22.09 7.41 31.59
C GLY A 465 21.61 8.08 32.89
N VAL A 466 20.37 8.58 32.94
CA VAL A 466 19.76 9.08 34.17
C VAL A 466 19.53 7.95 35.19
N LEU A 467 19.02 6.79 34.76
CA LEU A 467 18.87 5.63 35.63
C LEU A 467 20.22 5.16 36.21
N LYS A 468 21.28 5.10 35.39
CA LYS A 468 22.62 4.69 35.82
C LYS A 468 23.24 5.67 36.83
N LYS A 469 23.01 6.98 36.68
CA LYS A 469 23.50 8.01 37.61
C LYS A 469 22.81 7.99 38.98
N LEU A 470 21.61 7.42 39.05
CA LEU A 470 20.76 7.39 40.26
C LEU A 470 20.60 5.98 40.86
N GLY A 471 21.25 4.97 40.25
CA GLY A 471 21.24 3.59 40.72
C GLY A 471 22.24 3.38 41.86
N VAL A 472 21.78 2.79 42.95
CA VAL A 472 22.65 2.34 44.06
C VAL A 472 23.27 0.99 43.68
N ALA A 473 24.57 0.81 43.93
CA ALA A 473 25.25 -0.46 43.71
C ALA A 473 24.58 -1.59 44.53
N GLY A 474 24.34 -2.74 43.90
CA GLY A 474 23.64 -3.87 44.51
C GLY A 474 22.11 -3.82 44.49
N ALA A 475 21.49 -2.72 44.02
CA ALA A 475 20.03 -2.67 43.87
C ALA A 475 19.53 -3.56 42.72
N ALA A 476 18.47 -4.33 42.94
CA ALA A 476 17.88 -5.21 41.94
C ALA A 476 17.35 -4.41 40.72
N VAL A 477 17.81 -4.77 39.52
CA VAL A 477 17.47 -4.06 38.27
C VAL A 477 16.01 -4.32 37.91
N LYS A 478 15.15 -3.30 38.10
CA LYS A 478 13.78 -3.33 37.56
C LYS A 478 13.81 -3.32 36.03
N PRO A 479 12.95 -4.08 35.33
CA PRO A 479 12.84 -4.03 33.88
C PRO A 479 12.58 -2.60 33.39
N VAL A 480 13.43 -2.12 32.47
CA VAL A 480 13.35 -0.74 31.98
C VAL A 480 12.37 -0.65 30.80
N THR A 481 11.18 -0.12 31.05
CA THR A 481 10.17 0.08 30.01
C THR A 481 10.39 1.41 29.26
N VAL A 482 10.57 1.32 27.94
CA VAL A 482 10.60 2.47 27.01
C VAL A 482 9.51 2.33 25.94
N PRO A 483 8.95 3.43 25.39
CA PRO A 483 7.94 3.35 24.34
C PRO A 483 8.50 2.69 23.06
N PRO A 484 7.75 1.82 22.37
CA PRO A 484 8.26 1.07 21.23
C PRO A 484 8.45 1.95 19.98
N LEU A 485 9.61 1.80 19.32
CA LEU A 485 9.93 2.48 18.07
C LEU A 485 8.81 2.26 17.02
N HIS A 486 8.22 3.36 16.56
CA HIS A 486 7.12 3.34 15.62
C HIS A 486 7.62 3.14 14.17
N PRO A 487 7.22 2.05 13.47
CA PRO A 487 7.83 1.67 12.20
C PRO A 487 7.51 2.63 11.05
N VAL A 488 8.54 3.00 10.29
CA VAL A 488 8.44 3.84 9.09
C VAL A 488 7.56 3.15 8.02
N PRO A 489 6.58 3.86 7.41
CA PRO A 489 5.68 3.32 6.39
C PRO A 489 6.37 2.67 5.18
N THR A 490 5.61 1.89 4.41
CA THR A 490 6.13 1.21 3.22
C THR A 490 6.44 2.18 2.07
N VAL A 491 7.32 1.76 1.16
CA VAL A 491 7.68 2.53 -0.05
C VAL A 491 6.43 2.90 -0.87
N GLY A 492 5.47 1.97 -1.01
CA GLY A 492 4.18 2.23 -1.67
C GLY A 492 3.31 3.28 -0.98
N TRP A 493 3.40 3.41 0.35
CA TRP A 493 2.71 4.49 1.07
C TRP A 493 3.39 5.84 0.84
N LEU A 494 4.73 5.90 0.89
CA LEU A 494 5.48 7.14 0.58
C LEU A 494 5.18 7.62 -0.85
N LEU A 495 5.11 6.71 -1.82
CA LEU A 495 4.73 7.03 -3.20
C LEU A 495 3.28 7.52 -3.32
N SER A 496 2.31 6.92 -2.62
CA SER A 496 0.91 7.39 -2.68
C SER A 496 0.71 8.78 -2.04
N VAL A 497 1.48 9.10 -1.00
CA VAL A 497 1.59 10.45 -0.44
C VAL A 497 2.20 11.43 -1.44
N PHE A 498 3.31 11.06 -2.09
CA PHE A 498 3.97 11.91 -3.09
C PHE A 498 3.07 12.21 -4.28
N VAL A 499 2.33 11.21 -4.79
CA VAL A 499 1.33 11.41 -5.86
C VAL A 499 0.22 12.36 -5.39
N ARG A 500 -0.25 12.25 -4.13
CA ARG A 500 -1.26 13.17 -3.58
C ARG A 500 -0.75 14.61 -3.44
N ASP A 501 0.53 14.80 -3.11
CA ASP A 501 1.22 16.11 -3.06
C ASP A 501 1.53 16.69 -4.45
N ALA A 502 1.69 15.85 -5.46
CA ALA A 502 1.80 16.28 -6.85
C ALA A 502 0.43 16.72 -7.40
N LEU A 503 -0.63 15.93 -7.15
CA LEU A 503 -2.00 16.23 -7.58
C LEU A 503 -2.56 17.51 -6.94
N SER A 504 -2.30 17.75 -5.65
CA SER A 504 -2.71 19.00 -4.98
C SER A 504 -2.02 20.26 -5.53
N ARG A 505 -1.00 20.09 -6.37
CA ARG A 505 -0.25 21.17 -7.03
C ARG A 505 -0.29 21.03 -8.57
N LEU A 506 -1.26 20.28 -9.10
CA LEU A 506 -1.33 19.96 -10.53
C LEU A 506 -1.46 21.24 -11.39
N GLU A 507 -2.45 22.10 -11.13
CA GLU A 507 -2.67 23.30 -11.93
C GLU A 507 -1.50 24.31 -11.81
N ALA A 508 -0.89 24.46 -10.64
CA ALA A 508 0.32 25.27 -10.47
C ALA A 508 1.53 24.68 -11.21
N THR A 509 1.64 23.35 -11.29
CA THR A 509 2.69 22.66 -12.05
C THR A 509 2.47 22.79 -13.55
N LYS A 510 1.21 22.65 -14.00
CA LYS A 510 0.75 22.85 -15.37
C LYS A 510 1.00 24.28 -15.84
N ALA A 511 0.57 25.29 -15.07
CA ALA A 511 0.82 26.71 -15.35
C ALA A 511 2.32 26.99 -15.56
N ARG A 512 3.17 26.48 -14.66
CA ARG A 512 4.63 26.60 -14.72
C ARG A 512 5.27 25.83 -15.90
N VAL A 513 4.62 24.79 -16.43
CA VAL A 513 5.07 24.09 -17.65
C VAL A 513 4.58 24.81 -18.92
N THR A 514 3.38 25.40 -18.89
CA THR A 514 2.86 26.21 -19.99
C THR A 514 3.60 27.52 -20.18
N SER A 515 4.19 28.08 -19.11
CA SER A 515 5.03 29.29 -19.14
C SER A 515 6.51 29.03 -19.49
N ILE A 516 6.87 27.82 -19.94
CA ILE A 516 8.23 27.50 -20.42
C ILE A 516 8.26 27.55 -21.95
N PHE A 517 9.29 28.19 -22.48
CA PHE A 517 9.58 28.38 -23.90
C PHE A 517 11.08 28.14 -24.15
N GLY A 518 11.52 28.19 -25.41
CA GLY A 518 12.93 28.08 -25.80
C GLY A 518 13.12 28.38 -27.29
N ASN A 519 14.29 28.87 -27.66
CA ASN A 519 14.64 29.13 -29.07
C ASN A 519 15.13 27.87 -29.79
N ILE A 520 15.62 26.87 -29.05
CA ILE A 520 16.12 25.61 -29.60
C ILE A 520 15.37 24.46 -28.92
N LEU A 521 14.47 23.84 -29.66
CA LEU A 521 13.70 22.71 -29.15
C LEU A 521 14.34 21.37 -29.54
N LYS A 522 14.16 20.37 -28.68
CA LYS A 522 14.39 18.95 -28.99
C LYS A 522 13.10 18.17 -28.77
N MET A 523 12.68 17.40 -29.78
CA MET A 523 11.56 16.46 -29.71
C MET A 523 12.08 15.03 -29.80
N GLU A 524 11.81 14.23 -28.77
CA GLU A 524 12.31 12.85 -28.65
C GLU A 524 11.20 11.87 -28.26
N SER A 525 11.06 10.80 -29.04
CA SER A 525 10.07 9.73 -28.84
C SER A 525 10.72 8.50 -28.24
N THR A 526 10.40 8.16 -26.99
CA THR A 526 10.96 6.99 -26.29
C THR A 526 9.90 5.89 -26.16
N LYS A 527 10.24 4.64 -26.53
CA LYS A 527 9.37 3.49 -26.29
C LYS A 527 9.22 3.24 -24.79
N LYS A 528 7.97 3.20 -24.31
CA LYS A 528 7.59 3.02 -22.90
C LYS A 528 6.38 2.09 -22.82
N MET A 529 6.60 0.83 -22.43
CA MET A 529 5.52 -0.13 -22.18
C MET A 529 4.77 0.23 -20.88
N THR A 530 3.63 0.92 -21.00
CA THR A 530 2.90 1.44 -19.83
C THR A 530 1.87 0.44 -19.26
N SER A 531 2.36 -0.59 -18.56
CA SER A 531 1.52 -1.61 -17.89
C SER A 531 0.64 -1.13 -16.72
N LYS A 532 0.58 0.20 -16.47
CA LYS A 532 -0.09 0.81 -15.31
C LYS A 532 -0.95 2.04 -15.63
N LEU A 533 -1.28 2.29 -16.90
CA LEU A 533 -2.33 3.26 -17.23
C LEU A 533 -3.71 2.66 -16.90
N ALA A 534 -4.64 3.52 -16.47
CA ALA A 534 -6.01 3.17 -16.14
C ALA A 534 -6.99 3.69 -17.21
N GLY A 535 -8.18 3.10 -17.27
CA GLY A 535 -9.21 3.48 -18.24
C GLY A 535 -8.86 3.09 -19.67
N LYS A 536 -9.33 3.88 -20.65
CA LYS A 536 -9.27 3.55 -22.09
C LYS A 536 -7.85 3.42 -22.67
N ALA A 537 -6.82 3.88 -21.96
CA ALA A 537 -5.42 3.83 -22.39
C ALA A 537 -4.60 2.66 -21.76
N ALA A 538 -5.26 1.78 -21.00
CA ALA A 538 -4.61 0.66 -20.32
C ALA A 538 -3.95 -0.31 -21.32
N GLY A 539 -2.61 -0.37 -21.32
CA GLY A 539 -1.83 -1.25 -22.20
C GLY A 539 -1.75 -0.82 -23.67
N THR A 540 -2.33 0.32 -24.06
CA THR A 540 -2.34 0.80 -25.46
C THR A 540 -1.25 1.83 -25.75
N ALA A 541 -0.77 2.59 -24.76
CA ALA A 541 0.32 3.54 -24.96
C ALA A 541 1.68 2.82 -24.88
N ALA A 542 2.39 2.79 -26.00
CA ALA A 542 3.72 2.19 -26.12
C ALA A 542 4.85 3.22 -26.27
N TRP A 543 4.52 4.51 -26.39
CA TRP A 543 5.48 5.59 -26.65
C TRP A 543 5.20 6.84 -25.82
N VAL A 544 6.27 7.57 -25.46
CA VAL A 544 6.21 8.91 -24.88
C VAL A 544 7.05 9.84 -25.76
N THR A 545 6.42 10.86 -26.34
CA THR A 545 7.11 11.95 -27.03
C THR A 545 7.24 13.13 -26.08
N ASN A 546 8.48 13.61 -25.89
CA ASN A 546 8.80 14.77 -25.06
C ASN A 546 9.32 15.90 -25.95
N VAL A 547 8.93 17.14 -25.65
CA VAL A 547 9.50 18.36 -26.23
C VAL A 547 10.15 19.17 -25.10
N GLY A 548 11.43 19.49 -25.25
CA GLY A 548 12.19 20.31 -24.31
C GLY A 548 13.02 21.41 -24.98
N ASN A 549 13.52 22.36 -24.18
CA ASN A 549 14.35 23.49 -24.64
C ASN A 549 15.86 23.30 -24.39
N GLU A 550 16.64 24.27 -24.85
CA GLU A 550 18.08 24.44 -24.61
C GLU A 550 18.51 24.35 -23.14
N TYR A 551 17.60 24.64 -22.20
CA TYR A 551 17.86 24.58 -20.75
C TYR A 551 17.48 23.23 -20.12
N GLY A 552 17.17 22.21 -20.91
CA GLY A 552 16.77 20.89 -20.43
C GLY A 552 15.40 20.85 -19.75
N GLN A 553 14.58 21.90 -19.94
CA GLN A 553 13.24 22.00 -19.37
C GLN A 553 12.23 21.40 -20.36
N VAL A 554 11.23 20.66 -19.84
CA VAL A 554 10.20 20.01 -20.66
C VAL A 554 9.01 20.95 -20.85
N LEU A 555 8.70 21.28 -22.10
CA LEU A 555 7.55 22.10 -22.51
C LEU A 555 6.27 21.28 -22.61
N MET A 556 6.40 20.02 -23.04
CA MET A 556 5.27 19.11 -23.29
C MET A 556 5.73 17.65 -23.23
N SER A 557 4.87 16.76 -22.75
CA SER A 557 5.02 15.29 -22.86
C SER A 557 3.67 14.70 -23.28
N VAL A 558 3.65 13.86 -24.31
CA VAL A 558 2.44 13.15 -24.76
C VAL A 558 2.68 11.64 -24.77
N LEU A 559 1.63 10.88 -24.44
CA LEU A 559 1.59 9.41 -24.49
C LEU A 559 0.83 8.99 -25.74
N THR A 560 1.46 8.21 -26.61
CA THR A 560 0.94 7.84 -27.94
C THR A 560 0.89 6.31 -28.10
N ALA A 561 0.02 5.83 -28.99
CA ALA A 561 -0.13 4.39 -29.24
C ALA A 561 1.07 3.85 -30.04
N ALA A 562 1.41 4.53 -31.14
CA ALA A 562 2.63 4.29 -31.92
C ALA A 562 3.61 5.48 -31.84
N GLU A 563 4.78 5.31 -32.44
CA GLU A 563 5.77 6.37 -32.60
C GLU A 563 5.27 7.38 -33.64
N GLY A 564 5.36 8.69 -33.38
CA GLY A 564 4.88 9.74 -34.29
C GLY A 564 3.36 9.92 -34.38
N ASP A 565 2.58 8.91 -33.96
CA ASP A 565 1.12 8.91 -33.97
C ASP A 565 0.52 10.00 -33.06
N GLY A 566 -0.54 10.67 -33.54
CA GLY A 566 -1.28 11.67 -32.76
C GLY A 566 -0.52 12.94 -32.39
N LEU A 567 0.61 13.27 -33.03
CA LEU A 567 1.42 14.45 -32.65
C LEU A 567 0.92 15.81 -33.19
N LEU A 568 0.05 15.84 -34.22
CA LEU A 568 -0.48 17.09 -34.79
C LEU A 568 -1.15 18.02 -33.74
N PRO A 569 -2.03 17.53 -32.83
CA PRO A 569 -2.56 18.34 -31.72
C PRO A 569 -1.49 18.86 -30.74
N MET A 570 -0.37 18.13 -30.56
CA MET A 570 0.74 18.57 -29.71
C MET A 570 1.46 19.76 -30.33
N ALA A 571 1.76 19.69 -31.63
CA ALA A 571 2.41 20.77 -32.37
C ALA A 571 1.52 22.01 -32.46
N ALA A 572 0.24 21.84 -32.83
CA ALA A 572 -0.74 22.94 -32.85
C ALA A 572 -0.92 23.58 -31.46
N GLY A 573 -0.86 22.79 -30.38
CA GLY A 573 -0.88 23.30 -29.01
C GLY A 573 0.39 24.06 -28.60
N LEU A 574 1.55 23.71 -29.16
CA LEU A 574 2.80 24.44 -28.97
C LEU A 574 2.84 25.75 -29.78
N MET A 575 2.51 25.71 -31.07
CA MET A 575 2.46 26.92 -31.91
C MET A 575 1.51 27.97 -31.33
N ARG A 576 0.30 27.54 -30.94
CA ARG A 576 -0.67 28.37 -30.23
C ARG A 576 -0.09 29.00 -28.96
N ARG A 577 0.60 28.23 -28.11
CA ARG A 577 1.21 28.74 -26.85
C ARG A 577 2.23 29.85 -27.10
N TYR A 578 3.08 29.71 -28.11
CA TYR A 578 4.06 30.76 -28.44
C TYR A 578 3.35 32.04 -28.92
N ARG A 579 2.38 31.89 -29.82
CA ARG A 579 1.57 32.98 -30.36
C ARG A 579 0.77 33.73 -29.29
N GLU A 580 0.07 32.99 -28.42
CA GLU A 580 -0.73 33.56 -27.32
C GLU A 580 0.12 34.24 -26.24
N ALA A 581 1.36 33.78 -26.02
CA ALA A 581 2.31 34.41 -25.12
C ALA A 581 3.18 35.50 -25.77
N GLN A 582 2.97 35.80 -27.06
CA GLN A 582 3.79 36.73 -27.88
C GLN A 582 5.30 36.40 -27.87
N VAL A 583 5.65 35.12 -27.71
CA VAL A 583 7.03 34.63 -27.77
C VAL A 583 7.38 34.25 -29.21
N ALA A 584 8.54 34.72 -29.68
CA ALA A 584 9.04 34.41 -31.02
C ALA A 584 9.15 32.89 -31.26
N PRO A 585 8.78 32.37 -32.45
CA PRO A 585 8.96 30.97 -32.80
C PRO A 585 10.40 30.46 -32.59
N PRO A 586 10.59 29.18 -32.23
CA PRO A 586 11.92 28.59 -32.15
C PRO A 586 12.63 28.61 -33.50
N ALA A 587 13.91 28.97 -33.52
CA ALA A 587 14.71 28.92 -34.74
C ALA A 587 15.06 27.48 -35.16
N VAL A 588 15.23 26.56 -34.20
CA VAL A 588 15.70 25.18 -34.46
C VAL A 588 14.87 24.13 -33.73
N LEU A 589 14.58 23.02 -34.41
CA LEU A 589 14.02 21.80 -33.82
C LEU A 589 14.88 20.58 -34.13
N TYR A 590 15.49 20.00 -33.10
CA TYR A 590 16.19 18.72 -33.15
C TYR A 590 15.21 17.55 -32.98
N VAL A 591 15.31 16.55 -33.85
CA VAL A 591 14.48 15.34 -33.82
C VAL A 591 15.30 14.07 -34.05
N GLY A 592 14.86 12.94 -33.48
CA GLY A 592 15.53 11.66 -33.67
C GLY A 592 15.32 11.04 -35.07
N ARG A 593 14.22 11.36 -35.76
CA ARG A 593 13.82 10.82 -37.07
C ARG A 593 13.12 11.91 -37.91
N ASP A 594 12.96 11.67 -39.21
CA ASP A 594 12.16 12.49 -40.13
C ASP A 594 12.61 13.96 -40.23
N CYS A 595 13.91 14.18 -40.06
CA CYS A 595 14.61 15.46 -40.18
C CYS A 595 15.08 15.80 -41.60
N CYS A 596 15.10 14.83 -42.52
CA CYS A 596 15.65 14.97 -43.86
C CYS A 596 14.55 14.76 -44.92
N SER A 597 14.67 15.51 -46.03
CA SER A 597 13.81 15.43 -47.21
C SER A 597 14.64 15.84 -48.43
N LEU A 598 14.44 15.18 -49.56
CA LEU A 598 15.12 15.49 -50.81
C LEU A 598 14.36 16.51 -51.67
N THR A 599 13.10 16.82 -51.34
CA THR A 599 12.16 17.48 -52.26
C THR A 599 11.25 18.54 -51.62
N GLY A 600 11.44 18.91 -50.35
CA GLY A 600 10.65 19.98 -49.70
C GLY A 600 10.65 19.95 -48.17
N ARG A 601 9.71 20.68 -47.53
CA ARG A 601 9.49 20.63 -46.06
C ARG A 601 9.32 19.18 -45.61
N THR A 602 10.00 18.78 -44.53
CA THR A 602 9.85 17.44 -43.93
C THR A 602 8.47 17.27 -43.30
N GLY A 603 8.02 16.03 -43.06
CA GLY A 603 6.77 15.78 -42.32
C GLY A 603 6.75 16.46 -40.94
N THR A 604 7.91 16.46 -40.25
CA THR A 604 8.13 17.22 -39.02
C THR A 604 7.95 18.74 -39.22
N SER A 605 8.52 19.32 -40.27
CA SER A 605 8.37 20.76 -40.58
C SER A 605 6.93 21.12 -40.94
N ALA A 606 6.23 20.29 -41.72
CA ALA A 606 4.83 20.49 -42.07
C ALA A 606 3.89 20.42 -40.85
N MET A 607 4.25 19.64 -39.82
CA MET A 607 3.52 19.60 -38.55
C MET A 607 3.65 20.89 -37.72
N PHE A 608 4.69 21.70 -37.94
CA PHE A 608 4.90 23.01 -37.31
C PHE A 608 4.66 24.16 -38.30
N SER A 609 3.52 24.12 -39.00
CA SER A 609 3.19 25.01 -40.13
C SER A 609 3.12 26.52 -39.84
N GLU A 610 2.91 26.94 -38.59
CA GLU A 610 2.94 28.37 -38.20
C GLU A 610 4.36 28.91 -37.97
N TRP A 611 5.38 28.06 -38.01
CA TRP A 611 6.78 28.42 -37.72
C TRP A 611 7.61 28.38 -39.01
N ASP A 612 7.34 29.30 -39.95
CA ASP A 612 7.86 29.23 -41.32
C ASP A 612 9.40 29.24 -41.45
N GLN A 613 10.11 29.82 -40.47
CA GLN A 613 11.57 29.87 -40.40
C GLN A 613 12.19 28.68 -39.61
N LEU A 614 11.41 27.72 -39.14
CA LEU A 614 11.88 26.61 -38.31
C LEU A 614 12.86 25.69 -39.05
N VAL A 615 14.09 25.63 -38.56
CA VAL A 615 15.12 24.74 -39.09
C VAL A 615 15.06 23.38 -38.37
N VAL A 616 14.55 22.35 -39.03
CA VAL A 616 14.57 20.97 -38.51
C VAL A 616 15.97 20.35 -38.71
N ARG A 617 16.46 19.63 -37.70
CA ARG A 617 17.78 18.96 -37.69
C ARG A 617 17.73 17.58 -37.01
N LEU A 618 18.68 16.71 -37.36
CA LEU A 618 18.90 15.45 -36.66
C LEU A 618 19.51 15.71 -35.28
N ASP A 619 18.95 15.11 -34.23
CA ASP A 619 19.52 15.09 -32.88
C ASP A 619 20.87 14.34 -32.86
N VAL A 620 21.93 15.00 -32.41
CA VAL A 620 23.30 14.45 -32.47
C VAL A 620 23.47 13.17 -31.65
N TRP A 621 22.69 12.99 -30.58
CA TRP A 621 22.66 11.76 -29.81
C TRP A 621 22.16 10.56 -30.64
N HIS A 622 21.11 10.77 -31.44
CA HIS A 622 20.61 9.76 -32.38
C HIS A 622 21.55 9.52 -33.57
N LEU A 623 22.37 10.51 -33.95
CA LEU A 623 23.46 10.30 -34.92
C LEU A 623 24.55 9.39 -34.31
N CYS A 624 25.08 9.71 -33.14
CA CYS A 624 26.10 8.90 -32.47
C CYS A 624 25.63 7.46 -32.22
N GLN A 625 24.38 7.25 -31.79
CA GLN A 625 23.82 5.90 -31.64
C GLN A 625 23.71 5.11 -32.96
N ARG A 626 23.63 5.77 -34.12
CA ARG A 626 23.61 5.12 -35.45
C ARG A 626 24.98 4.93 -36.08
N CYS A 627 26.02 5.56 -35.53
CA CYS A 627 27.40 5.42 -35.99
C CYS A 627 28.24 4.51 -35.07
N HIS A 628 27.69 4.07 -33.94
CA HIS A 628 28.28 3.08 -33.02
C HIS A 628 27.55 1.71 -33.05
N HIS A 629 26.65 1.51 -34.02
CA HIS A 629 25.96 0.27 -34.35
C HIS A 629 26.18 -0.06 -35.83
#